data_AF-V6JID4-F1
#
_entry.id   AF-V6JID4-F1
#
_cell.length_a   1.000
_cell.length_b   1.000
_cell.length_c   1.000
_cell.angle_alpha   90.00
_cell.angle_beta   90.00
_cell.angle_gamma   90.00
#
_symmetry.space_group_name_H-M   'P 1'
#
loop_
_entity.id
_entity.type
_entity.pdbx_description
1 polymer ?
#
loop_
_entity_poly.entity_id
_entity_poly.type
_entity_poly.pdbx_seq_one_letter_code
_entity_poly.pdbx_strand_id
1 'polypeptide(L)'
;MHGARLPALLARIKQAGGAEAARATVAAGLTWQTCAMLLHVDDPYAGAVAAVLIVETTVVATVSAATRYAAGCLLGVLVAIPGALFAEPGMVGLAVVVFASVLLARHGFLGHYGLHVPTTALITFALVRGRHPGELATHLAEIVLGIAFGLACSVLLFPTVRARSAERALEDLRLLIARHLDGLADAVLRHEQPRKILGPAWEDDLGTALTRARTAMDEAHESMRWNLRPTARRRRSRLDHRVLRTLGDVAGQVSATGRLLDSHPDAAETSRPGSAFTQPYARLLRTTALCAYSCRGGRPHPALPAARQALARLEAPGRTTPGKTAPDQRLLRPLESALTCLSAPAPTAPTRSHRLLDPLRPSIRR
;
A
#
# COMPACT_ATOMS: atom_id res chain seq x y z
N MET A 1 -17.17 13.07 23.05
CA MET A 1 -16.91 12.33 21.78
C MET A 1 -15.47 11.77 21.68
N HIS A 2 -14.96 11.04 22.69
CA HIS A 2 -13.56 10.54 22.70
C HIS A 2 -13.41 9.00 22.85
N GLY A 3 -14.51 8.24 22.94
CA GLY A 3 -14.45 6.79 23.25
C GLY A 3 -14.26 5.83 22.07
N ALA A 4 -14.47 6.26 20.81
CA ALA A 4 -14.56 5.33 19.68
C ALA A 4 -13.23 5.07 18.93
N ARG A 5 -12.16 5.83 19.20
CA ARG A 5 -10.89 5.72 18.44
C ARG A 5 -9.90 4.70 19.00
N LEU A 6 -9.92 4.46 20.31
CA LEU A 6 -9.08 3.47 20.99
C LEU A 6 -9.37 2.01 20.60
N PRO A 7 -10.63 1.53 20.54
CA PRO A 7 -10.91 0.14 20.17
C PRO A 7 -10.54 -0.17 18.70
N ALA A 8 -10.67 0.80 17.79
CA ALA A 8 -10.28 0.63 16.39
C ALA A 8 -8.75 0.60 16.20
N LEU A 9 -8.01 1.38 16.99
CA LEU A 9 -6.54 1.35 17.03
C LEU A 9 -6.02 0.07 17.67
N LEU A 10 -6.60 -0.36 18.80
CA LEU A 10 -6.28 -1.62 19.44
C LEU A 10 -6.61 -2.83 18.57
N ALA A 11 -7.72 -2.80 17.84
CA ALA A 11 -8.05 -3.84 16.86
C ALA A 11 -7.05 -3.89 15.69
N ARG A 12 -6.58 -2.72 15.21
CA ARG A 12 -5.51 -2.63 14.19
C ARG A 12 -4.18 -3.18 14.70
N ILE A 13 -3.81 -2.88 15.93
CA ILE A 13 -2.56 -3.36 16.56
C ILE A 13 -2.65 -4.88 16.84
N LYS A 14 -3.78 -5.37 17.37
CA LYS A 14 -4.02 -6.81 17.58
C LYS A 14 -4.01 -7.60 16.27
N GLN A 15 -4.62 -7.08 15.20
CA GLN A 15 -4.64 -7.75 13.90
C GLN A 15 -3.28 -7.72 13.20
N ALA A 16 -2.51 -6.64 13.35
CA ALA A 16 -1.14 -6.55 12.84
C ALA A 16 -0.23 -7.57 13.55
N GLY A 17 -0.31 -7.66 14.89
CA GLY A 17 0.46 -8.62 15.68
C GLY A 17 0.04 -10.07 15.46
N GLY A 18 -1.25 -10.37 15.31
CA GLY A 18 -1.72 -11.75 15.11
C GLY A 18 -1.29 -12.36 13.78
N ALA A 19 -1.34 -11.58 12.69
CA ALA A 19 -0.89 -12.05 11.38
C ALA A 19 0.64 -12.15 11.28
N GLU A 20 1.37 -11.34 12.03
CA GLU A 20 2.83 -11.45 12.16
C GLU A 20 3.23 -12.67 12.98
N ALA A 21 2.63 -12.86 14.16
CA ALA A 21 2.83 -14.03 14.99
C ALA A 21 2.54 -15.32 14.21
N ALA A 22 1.42 -15.40 13.50
CA ALA A 22 1.09 -16.57 12.67
C ALA A 22 2.15 -16.83 11.58
N ARG A 23 2.69 -15.79 10.96
CA ARG A 23 3.75 -15.94 9.94
C ARG A 23 5.06 -16.42 10.56
N ALA A 24 5.46 -15.86 11.69
CA ALA A 24 6.64 -16.27 12.42
C ALA A 24 6.52 -17.73 12.88
N THR A 25 5.35 -18.15 13.39
CA THR A 25 5.07 -19.53 13.78
C THR A 25 5.15 -20.49 12.59
N VAL A 26 4.54 -20.15 11.45
CA VAL A 26 4.62 -20.98 10.24
C VAL A 26 6.06 -21.06 9.71
N ALA A 27 6.78 -19.94 9.68
CA ALA A 27 8.17 -19.92 9.25
C ALA A 27 9.05 -20.79 10.16
N ALA A 28 8.91 -20.65 11.48
CA ALA A 28 9.65 -21.44 12.46
C ALA A 28 9.36 -22.95 12.31
N GLY A 29 8.09 -23.32 12.20
CA GLY A 29 7.68 -24.73 12.04
C GLY A 29 8.18 -25.35 10.73
N LEU A 30 8.11 -24.62 9.62
CA LEU A 30 8.63 -25.08 8.33
C LEU A 30 10.16 -25.24 8.35
N THR A 31 10.86 -24.27 8.97
CA THR A 31 12.31 -24.37 9.15
C THR A 31 12.67 -25.58 10.00
N TRP A 32 12.02 -25.75 11.16
CA TRP A 32 12.27 -26.87 12.07
C TRP A 32 12.14 -28.20 11.34
N GLN A 33 11.00 -28.40 10.67
CA GLN A 33 10.72 -29.64 9.95
C GLN A 33 11.74 -29.91 8.84
N THR A 34 12.13 -28.86 8.11
CA THR A 34 13.08 -28.99 7.00
C THR A 34 14.48 -29.26 7.49
N CYS A 35 14.94 -28.59 8.56
CA CYS A 35 16.24 -28.85 9.17
C CYS A 35 16.32 -30.28 9.72
N ALA A 36 15.29 -30.75 10.43
CA ALA A 36 15.26 -32.11 10.97
C ALA A 36 15.37 -33.16 9.85
N MET A 37 14.65 -32.97 8.74
CA MET A 37 14.68 -33.90 7.60
C MET A 37 15.97 -33.83 6.77
N LEU A 38 16.47 -32.62 6.50
CA LEU A 38 17.58 -32.42 5.56
C LEU A 38 18.94 -32.56 6.24
N LEU A 39 19.08 -32.02 7.45
CA LEU A 39 20.32 -32.01 8.22
C LEU A 39 20.42 -33.19 9.21
N HIS A 40 19.36 -33.98 9.37
CA HIS A 40 19.30 -35.13 10.29
C HIS A 40 19.66 -34.72 11.74
N VAL A 41 19.18 -33.56 12.16
CA VAL A 41 19.36 -33.00 13.51
C VAL A 41 18.11 -33.24 14.33
N ASP A 42 18.27 -33.78 15.54
CA ASP A 42 17.15 -34.08 16.43
C ASP A 42 16.44 -32.80 16.92
N ASP A 43 17.21 -31.75 17.23
CA ASP A 43 16.70 -30.48 17.79
C ASP A 43 17.24 -29.24 17.02
N PRO A 44 16.71 -28.89 15.83
CA PRO A 44 17.18 -27.78 15.00
C PRO A 44 16.72 -26.39 15.50
N TYR A 45 17.13 -26.04 16.72
CA TYR A 45 16.71 -24.82 17.39
C TYR A 45 17.28 -23.55 16.73
N ALA A 46 18.49 -23.61 16.17
CA ALA A 46 19.16 -22.42 15.65
C ALA A 46 18.44 -21.87 14.42
N GLY A 47 18.01 -22.77 13.53
CA GLY A 47 17.22 -22.42 12.35
C GLY A 47 15.86 -21.83 12.72
N ALA A 48 15.15 -22.46 13.67
CA ALA A 48 13.85 -21.96 14.11
C ALA A 48 13.94 -20.55 14.73
N VAL A 49 14.95 -20.31 15.57
CA VAL A 49 15.22 -18.99 16.15
C VAL A 49 15.53 -17.97 15.07
N ALA A 50 16.41 -18.30 14.12
CA ALA A 50 16.73 -17.44 12.99
C ALA A 50 15.46 -17.05 12.21
N ALA A 51 14.61 -18.02 11.88
CA ALA A 51 13.37 -17.79 11.14
C ALA A 51 12.39 -16.86 11.88
N VAL A 52 12.20 -17.02 13.19
CA VAL A 52 11.33 -16.13 13.98
C VAL A 52 11.86 -14.70 13.99
N LEU A 53 13.16 -14.54 14.18
CA LEU A 53 13.78 -13.22 14.37
C LEU A 53 13.78 -12.37 13.12
N ILE A 54 13.94 -12.98 11.94
CA ILE A 54 14.00 -12.21 10.69
C ILE A 54 12.62 -11.89 10.11
N VAL A 55 11.57 -12.59 10.55
CA VAL A 55 10.21 -12.40 10.03
C VAL A 55 9.65 -11.09 10.55
N GLU A 56 9.49 -10.14 9.63
CA GLU A 56 9.02 -8.79 9.91
C GLU A 56 7.69 -8.50 9.19
N THR A 57 7.06 -7.37 9.55
CA THR A 57 5.85 -6.88 8.88
C THR A 57 6.04 -6.60 7.38
N THR A 58 7.26 -6.27 6.94
CA THR A 58 7.56 -5.96 5.54
C THR A 58 8.68 -6.80 4.93
N VAL A 59 8.65 -7.10 3.62
CA VAL A 59 9.71 -7.88 2.94
C VAL A 59 11.03 -7.11 3.02
N VAL A 60 11.00 -5.79 2.83
CA VAL A 60 12.21 -4.95 2.94
C VAL A 60 12.76 -4.98 4.36
N ALA A 61 11.90 -4.89 5.38
CA ALA A 61 12.32 -5.05 6.77
C ALA A 61 12.86 -6.46 7.04
N THR A 62 12.21 -7.51 6.51
CA THR A 62 12.65 -8.91 6.65
C THR A 62 14.02 -9.10 5.99
N VAL A 63 14.24 -8.54 4.81
CA VAL A 63 15.52 -8.61 4.09
C VAL A 63 16.61 -7.86 4.85
N SER A 64 16.30 -6.66 5.36
CA SER A 64 17.21 -5.88 6.20
C SER A 64 17.57 -6.61 7.50
N ALA A 65 16.57 -7.18 8.18
CA ALA A 65 16.72 -8.01 9.36
C ALA A 65 17.58 -9.24 9.07
N ALA A 66 17.29 -9.99 8.01
CA ALA A 66 18.07 -11.13 7.57
C ALA A 66 19.53 -10.76 7.25
N THR A 67 19.76 -9.61 6.61
CA THR A 67 21.10 -9.14 6.28
C THR A 67 21.89 -8.78 7.54
N ARG A 68 21.27 -8.06 8.48
CA ARG A 68 21.89 -7.71 9.77
C ARG A 68 22.13 -8.94 10.64
N TYR A 69 21.19 -9.86 10.68
CA TYR A 69 21.30 -11.13 11.40
C TYR A 69 22.42 -12.00 10.82
N ALA A 70 22.48 -12.16 9.49
CA ALA A 70 23.54 -12.89 8.80
C ALA A 70 24.92 -12.24 9.01
N ALA A 71 25.01 -10.91 8.90
CA ALA A 71 26.23 -10.17 9.20
C ALA A 71 26.65 -10.37 10.66
N GLY A 72 25.70 -10.35 11.59
CA GLY A 72 25.98 -10.57 13.00
C GLY A 72 26.54 -11.95 13.29
N CYS A 73 25.93 -12.99 12.70
CA CYS A 73 26.41 -14.36 12.80
C CYS A 73 27.83 -14.50 12.20
N LEU A 74 28.06 -13.93 11.02
CA LEU A 74 29.34 -13.98 10.33
C LEU A 74 30.45 -13.31 11.15
N LEU A 75 30.19 -12.12 11.71
CA LEU A 75 31.14 -11.43 12.57
C LEU A 75 31.45 -12.24 13.84
N GLY A 76 30.43 -12.87 14.43
CA GLY A 76 30.61 -13.74 15.60
C GLY A 76 31.53 -14.92 15.30
N VAL A 77 31.31 -15.61 14.18
CA VAL A 77 32.16 -16.71 13.71
C VAL A 77 33.59 -16.24 13.44
N LEU A 78 33.74 -15.08 12.77
CA LEU A 78 35.04 -14.54 12.39
C LEU A 78 35.91 -14.15 13.60
N VAL A 79 35.29 -13.69 14.70
CA VAL A 79 35.99 -13.41 15.96
C VAL A 79 36.27 -14.70 16.74
N ALA A 80 35.33 -15.64 16.74
CA ALA A 80 35.42 -16.85 17.53
C ALA A 80 36.44 -17.86 17.03
N ILE A 81 36.59 -18.05 15.72
CA ILE A 81 37.53 -19.03 15.16
C ILE A 81 38.99 -18.71 15.55
N PRO A 82 39.52 -17.50 15.31
CA PRO A 82 40.87 -17.14 15.75
C PRO A 82 41.01 -17.21 17.27
N GLY A 83 40.00 -16.75 18.02
CA GLY A 83 40.00 -16.85 19.47
C GLY A 83 40.10 -18.30 19.97
N ALA A 84 39.37 -19.23 19.36
CA ALA A 84 39.40 -20.64 19.73
C ALA A 84 40.72 -21.34 19.36
N LEU A 85 41.36 -20.93 18.27
CA LEU A 85 42.61 -21.53 17.77
C LEU A 85 43.87 -20.96 18.45
N PHE A 86 43.93 -19.65 18.67
CA PHE A 86 45.13 -18.95 19.15
C PHE A 86 45.11 -18.63 20.64
N ALA A 87 43.95 -18.59 21.30
CA ALA A 87 43.90 -18.31 22.73
C ALA A 87 44.29 -19.54 23.56
N GLU A 88 45.13 -19.29 24.57
CA GLU A 88 45.46 -20.22 25.64
C GLU A 88 44.17 -20.76 26.31
N PRO A 89 44.14 -22.04 26.71
CA PRO A 89 42.96 -22.65 27.31
C PRO A 89 42.51 -21.88 28.57
N GLY A 90 41.25 -21.46 28.61
CA GLY A 90 40.61 -20.99 29.84
C GLY A 90 39.76 -19.73 29.68
N MET A 91 39.41 -19.15 30.83
CA MET A 91 38.54 -17.98 30.98
C MET A 91 39.00 -16.76 30.15
N VAL A 92 40.31 -16.60 29.97
CA VAL A 92 40.90 -15.44 29.29
C VAL A 92 40.56 -15.42 27.80
N GLY A 93 40.73 -16.55 27.09
CA GLY A 93 40.39 -16.64 25.67
C GLY A 93 38.91 -16.37 25.42
N LEU A 94 38.05 -16.94 26.27
CA LEU A 94 36.61 -16.70 26.22
C LEU A 94 36.27 -15.22 26.47
N ALA A 95 36.86 -14.61 27.50
CA ALA A 95 36.63 -13.21 27.84
C ALA A 95 37.02 -12.27 26.70
N VAL A 96 38.15 -12.54 26.02
CA VAL A 96 38.60 -11.74 24.86
C VAL A 96 37.62 -11.86 23.70
N VAL A 97 37.18 -13.07 23.36
CA VAL A 97 36.21 -13.30 22.26
C VAL A 97 34.89 -12.61 22.56
N VAL A 98 34.35 -12.78 23.77
CA VAL A 98 33.10 -12.15 24.18
C VAL A 98 33.25 -10.63 24.16
N PHE A 99 34.33 -10.08 24.72
CA PHE A 99 34.57 -8.64 24.73
C PHE A 99 34.66 -8.05 23.31
N ALA A 100 35.43 -8.70 22.43
CA ALA A 100 35.56 -8.28 21.04
C ALA A 100 34.21 -8.33 20.30
N SER A 101 33.46 -9.43 20.44
CA SER A 101 32.15 -9.59 19.81
C SER A 101 31.12 -8.55 20.28
N VAL A 102 31.12 -8.19 21.57
CA VAL A 102 30.28 -7.13 22.13
C VAL A 102 30.68 -5.76 21.58
N LEU A 103 31.99 -5.49 21.42
CA LEU A 103 32.45 -4.24 20.84
C LEU A 103 31.99 -4.10 19.39
N LEU A 104 32.04 -5.19 18.61
CA LEU A 104 31.50 -5.26 17.25
C LEU A 104 29.97 -5.09 17.22
N ALA A 105 29.25 -5.67 18.19
CA ALA A 105 27.81 -5.54 18.31
C ALA A 105 27.33 -4.10 18.53
N ARG A 106 28.17 -3.24 19.13
CA ARG A 106 27.87 -1.82 19.37
C ARG A 106 27.92 -0.96 18.11
N HIS A 107 28.38 -1.50 16.99
CA HIS A 107 28.38 -0.76 15.74
C HIS A 107 26.95 -0.48 15.29
N GLY A 108 26.62 0.80 15.05
CA GLY A 108 25.24 1.26 14.77
C GLY A 108 24.56 0.61 13.55
N PHE A 109 25.30 -0.13 12.72
CA PHE A 109 24.79 -0.86 11.57
C PHE A 109 23.91 -2.06 11.95
N LEU A 110 24.17 -2.71 13.10
CA LEU A 110 23.48 -3.95 13.50
C LEU A 110 22.17 -3.70 14.26
N GLY A 111 22.01 -2.55 14.92
CA GLY A 111 20.81 -2.23 15.71
C GLY A 111 20.49 -3.31 16.75
N HIS A 112 19.23 -3.71 16.87
CA HIS A 112 18.77 -4.73 17.82
C HIS A 112 19.35 -6.13 17.55
N TYR A 113 19.72 -6.43 16.31
CA TYR A 113 20.30 -7.73 15.90
C TYR A 113 21.77 -7.89 16.33
N GLY A 114 22.40 -6.82 16.84
CA GLY A 114 23.78 -6.86 17.34
C GLY A 114 23.99 -7.85 18.50
N LEU A 115 22.94 -8.13 19.29
CA LEU A 115 22.98 -9.11 20.38
C LEU A 115 23.29 -10.54 19.93
N HIS A 116 23.13 -10.86 18.64
CA HIS A 116 23.48 -12.18 18.12
C HIS A 116 24.96 -12.35 17.81
N VAL A 117 25.74 -11.25 17.69
CA VAL A 117 27.18 -11.33 17.46
C VAL A 117 27.88 -12.06 18.63
N PRO A 118 27.67 -11.67 19.90
CA PRO A 118 28.28 -12.37 21.03
C PRO A 118 27.73 -13.78 21.23
N THR A 119 26.43 -13.99 21.02
CA THR A 119 25.82 -15.33 21.13
C THR A 119 26.43 -16.30 20.13
N THR A 120 26.54 -15.89 18.86
CA THR A 120 27.12 -16.73 17.80
C THR A 120 28.61 -16.95 18.04
N ALA A 121 29.33 -15.92 18.51
CA ALA A 121 30.75 -16.04 18.85
C ALA A 121 30.98 -17.05 19.98
N LEU A 122 30.15 -17.01 21.03
CA LEU A 122 30.23 -17.92 22.16
C LEU A 122 29.99 -19.38 21.74
N ILE A 123 28.91 -19.63 20.99
CA ILE A 123 28.56 -20.97 20.48
C ILE A 123 29.69 -21.50 19.59
N THR A 124 30.17 -20.66 18.65
CA THR A 124 31.25 -21.04 17.74
C THR A 124 32.53 -21.36 18.50
N PHE A 125 32.91 -20.54 19.48
CA PHE A 125 34.10 -20.76 20.31
C PHE A 125 34.01 -22.09 21.05
N ALA A 126 32.85 -22.39 21.66
CA ALA A 126 32.61 -23.64 22.36
C ALA A 126 32.72 -24.87 21.44
N LEU A 127 32.08 -24.84 20.27
CA LEU A 127 32.07 -25.95 19.31
C LEU A 127 33.47 -26.22 18.70
N VAL A 128 34.19 -25.15 18.33
CA VAL A 128 35.55 -25.27 17.79
C VAL A 128 36.50 -25.84 18.84
N ARG A 129 36.41 -25.37 20.09
CA ARG A 129 37.27 -25.86 21.18
C ARG A 129 36.93 -27.28 21.61
N GLY A 130 35.66 -27.66 21.57
CA GLY A 130 35.19 -29.03 21.77
C GLY A 130 35.65 -30.01 20.69
N ARG A 131 36.27 -29.53 19.59
CA ARG A 131 36.66 -30.33 18.41
C ARG A 131 35.48 -30.98 17.69
N HIS A 132 34.36 -30.27 17.65
CA HIS A 132 33.16 -30.67 16.89
C HIS A 132 32.94 -29.75 15.68
N PRO A 133 33.86 -29.69 14.69
CA PRO A 133 33.72 -28.78 13.54
C PRO A 133 32.53 -29.15 12.65
N GLY A 134 32.12 -30.43 12.62
CA GLY A 134 30.92 -30.87 11.92
C GLY A 134 29.64 -30.25 12.49
N GLU A 135 29.56 -30.12 13.82
CA GLU A 135 28.41 -29.51 14.50
C GLU A 135 28.32 -28.00 14.22
N LEU A 136 29.46 -27.31 14.08
CA LEU A 136 29.47 -25.91 13.66
C LEU A 136 28.91 -25.75 12.24
N ALA A 137 29.30 -26.62 11.30
CA ALA A 137 28.79 -26.58 9.93
C ALA A 137 27.28 -26.80 9.90
N THR A 138 26.78 -27.77 10.67
CA THR A 138 25.35 -28.04 10.82
C THR A 138 24.61 -26.85 11.44
N HIS A 139 25.15 -26.25 12.50
CA HIS A 139 24.56 -25.07 13.15
C HIS A 139 24.44 -23.87 12.20
N LEU A 140 25.48 -23.61 11.40
CA LEU A 140 25.43 -22.55 10.39
C LEU A 140 24.45 -22.89 9.25
N ALA A 141 24.35 -24.15 8.85
CA ALA A 141 23.38 -24.60 7.86
C ALA A 141 21.94 -24.40 8.34
N GLU A 142 21.65 -24.68 9.61
CA GLU A 142 20.35 -24.40 10.22
C GLU A 142 20.00 -22.91 10.15
N ILE A 143 20.93 -22.02 10.52
CA ILE A 143 20.73 -20.57 10.45
C ILE A 143 20.41 -20.14 9.02
N VAL A 144 21.17 -20.63 8.04
CA VAL A 144 20.95 -20.29 6.62
C VAL A 144 19.58 -20.75 6.14
N LEU A 145 19.17 -21.98 6.51
CA LEU A 145 17.83 -22.48 6.21
C LEU A 145 16.75 -21.63 6.88
N GLY A 146 16.92 -21.26 8.15
CA GLY A 146 15.98 -20.39 8.85
C GLY A 146 15.82 -19.03 8.19
N ILE A 147 16.91 -18.43 7.74
CA ILE A 147 16.88 -17.19 6.96
C ILE A 147 16.12 -17.40 5.64
N ALA A 148 16.42 -18.48 4.91
CA ALA A 148 15.77 -18.77 3.63
C ALA A 148 14.26 -18.97 3.78
N PHE A 149 13.82 -19.76 4.77
CA PHE A 149 12.40 -20.00 5.04
C PHE A 149 11.69 -18.79 5.61
N GLY A 150 12.32 -17.98 6.46
CA GLY A 150 11.75 -16.72 6.94
C GLY A 150 11.54 -15.72 5.80
N LEU A 151 12.50 -15.60 4.86
CA LEU A 151 12.32 -14.81 3.63
C LEU A 151 11.20 -15.40 2.76
N ALA A 152 11.22 -16.71 2.51
CA ALA A 152 10.22 -17.38 1.67
C ALA A 152 8.81 -17.18 2.25
N CYS A 153 8.64 -17.38 3.55
CA CYS A 153 7.39 -17.14 4.26
C CYS A 153 7.00 -15.66 4.23
N SER A 154 7.94 -14.73 4.41
CA SER A 154 7.65 -13.30 4.26
C SER A 154 7.12 -13.01 2.85
N VAL A 155 7.75 -13.51 1.79
CA VAL A 155 7.30 -13.30 0.41
C VAL A 155 5.98 -14.02 0.08
N LEU A 156 5.78 -15.26 0.55
CA LEU A 156 4.64 -16.12 0.23
C LEU A 156 3.41 -15.82 1.09
N LEU A 157 3.59 -15.56 2.37
CA LEU A 157 2.52 -15.25 3.34
C LEU A 157 2.24 -13.76 3.42
N PHE A 158 2.95 -12.92 2.65
CA PHE A 158 2.78 -11.49 2.69
C PHE A 158 1.31 -11.12 2.49
N PRO A 159 0.69 -10.49 3.49
CA PRO A 159 -0.73 -10.30 3.48
C PRO A 159 -1.05 -9.20 2.47
N THR A 160 -1.93 -9.54 1.53
CA THR A 160 -2.69 -8.64 0.63
C THR A 160 -3.45 -7.52 1.36
N VAL A 161 -3.25 -7.34 2.67
CA VAL A 161 -3.97 -6.44 3.56
C VAL A 161 -3.76 -4.98 3.16
N ARG A 162 -2.55 -4.56 2.75
CA ARG A 162 -2.31 -3.18 2.28
C ARG A 162 -2.99 -2.87 0.95
N ALA A 163 -3.09 -3.87 0.06
CA ALA A 163 -3.86 -3.71 -1.17
C ALA A 163 -5.37 -3.62 -0.88
N ARG A 164 -5.88 -4.40 0.07
CA ARG A 164 -7.29 -4.34 0.49
C ARG A 164 -7.64 -3.01 1.19
N SER A 165 -6.74 -2.45 2.00
CA SER A 165 -6.98 -1.14 2.63
C SER A 165 -7.03 -0.01 1.61
N ALA A 166 -6.16 -0.03 0.59
CA ALA A 166 -6.22 0.92 -0.51
C ALA A 166 -7.49 0.76 -1.35
N GLU A 167 -7.90 -0.48 -1.67
CA GLU A 167 -9.16 -0.76 -2.37
C GLU A 167 -10.37 -0.22 -1.60
N ARG A 168 -10.42 -0.43 -0.28
CA ARG A 168 -11.48 0.11 0.60
C ARG A 168 -11.46 1.64 0.65
N ALA A 169 -10.29 2.26 0.84
CA ALA A 169 -10.18 3.71 0.89
C ALA A 169 -10.64 4.38 -0.42
N LEU A 170 -10.35 3.77 -1.58
CA LEU A 170 -10.87 4.24 -2.86
C LEU A 170 -12.40 4.04 -2.98
N GLU A 171 -12.93 2.92 -2.49
CA GLU A 171 -14.39 2.68 -2.50
C GLU A 171 -15.12 3.69 -1.61
N ASP A 172 -14.59 3.96 -0.42
CA ASP A 172 -15.12 4.97 0.50
C ASP A 172 -15.10 6.36 -0.15
N LEU A 173 -14.01 6.73 -0.84
CA LEU A 173 -13.92 7.99 -1.58
C LEU A 173 -14.96 8.08 -2.71
N ARG A 174 -15.15 7.01 -3.50
CA ARG A 174 -16.16 6.96 -4.57
C ARG A 174 -17.57 7.13 -4.03
N LEU A 175 -17.89 6.40 -2.96
CA LEU A 175 -19.18 6.49 -2.27
C LEU A 175 -19.40 7.91 -1.75
N LEU A 176 -18.38 8.52 -1.16
CA LEU A 176 -18.48 9.88 -0.63
C LEU A 176 -18.73 10.90 -1.75
N ILE A 177 -17.98 10.85 -2.84
CA ILE A 177 -18.17 11.73 -4.02
C ILE A 177 -19.59 11.58 -4.59
N ALA A 178 -20.07 10.35 -4.74
CA ALA A 178 -21.41 10.08 -5.25
C ALA A 178 -22.49 10.66 -4.33
N ARG A 179 -22.39 10.43 -3.01
CA ARG A 179 -23.30 11.01 -2.01
C ARG A 179 -23.29 12.54 -2.03
N HIS A 180 -22.14 13.15 -2.22
CA HIS A 180 -22.04 14.61 -2.30
C HIS A 180 -22.72 15.16 -3.55
N LEU A 181 -22.50 14.53 -4.71
CA LEU A 181 -23.20 14.90 -5.94
C LEU A 181 -24.71 14.73 -5.84
N ASP A 182 -25.19 13.65 -5.20
CA ASP A 182 -26.62 13.45 -4.92
C ASP A 182 -27.17 14.51 -3.94
N GLY A 183 -26.43 14.82 -2.88
CA GLY A 183 -26.81 15.88 -1.93
C GLY A 183 -26.85 17.27 -2.56
N LEU A 184 -25.93 17.58 -3.48
CA LEU A 184 -25.97 18.80 -4.29
C LEU A 184 -27.19 18.82 -5.22
N ALA A 185 -27.57 17.67 -5.80
CA ALA A 185 -28.76 17.57 -6.63
C ALA A 185 -30.03 17.84 -5.80
N ASP A 186 -30.09 17.32 -4.59
CA ASP A 186 -31.19 17.56 -3.65
C ASP A 186 -31.23 19.02 -3.18
N ALA A 187 -30.07 19.65 -2.95
CA ALA A 187 -29.96 21.06 -2.58
C ALA A 187 -30.53 21.96 -3.68
N VAL A 188 -30.18 21.66 -4.93
CA VAL A 188 -30.71 22.37 -6.10
C VAL A 188 -32.23 22.18 -6.22
N LEU A 189 -32.74 20.96 -6.08
CA LEU A 189 -34.18 20.66 -6.19
C LEU A 189 -35.03 21.30 -5.08
N ARG A 190 -34.52 21.35 -3.86
CA ARG A 190 -35.22 21.93 -2.70
C ARG A 190 -34.99 23.43 -2.56
N HIS A 191 -34.14 24.02 -3.41
CA HIS A 191 -33.68 25.40 -3.30
C HIS A 191 -33.08 25.70 -1.91
N GLU A 192 -32.37 24.72 -1.34
CA GLU A 192 -31.70 24.82 -0.05
C GLU A 192 -30.18 24.91 -0.22
N GLN A 193 -29.50 25.41 0.81
CA GLN A 193 -28.03 25.44 0.83
C GLN A 193 -27.48 24.00 0.91
N PRO A 194 -26.49 23.65 0.06
CA PRO A 194 -25.71 22.42 0.20
C PRO A 194 -25.33 22.10 1.65
N ARG A 195 -24.87 23.10 2.40
CA ARG A 195 -24.46 22.95 3.82
C ARG A 195 -25.57 22.43 4.75
N LYS A 196 -26.84 22.70 4.44
CA LYS A 196 -27.99 22.22 5.22
C LYS A 196 -28.29 20.74 4.99
N ILE A 197 -28.01 20.24 3.79
CA ILE A 197 -28.25 18.84 3.40
C ILE A 197 -27.03 17.96 3.68
N LEU A 198 -25.84 18.44 3.34
CA LEU A 198 -24.58 17.70 3.45
C LEU A 198 -23.92 17.86 4.83
N GLY A 199 -24.35 18.85 5.61
CA GLY A 199 -23.77 19.21 6.90
C GLY A 199 -22.62 20.22 6.79
N PRO A 200 -22.19 20.83 7.90
CA PRO A 200 -21.25 21.96 7.87
C PRO A 200 -19.80 21.60 7.55
N ALA A 201 -19.43 20.32 7.64
CA ALA A 201 -18.07 19.80 7.49
C ALA A 201 -17.87 19.00 6.19
N TRP A 202 -18.80 19.10 5.24
CA TRP A 202 -18.82 18.28 4.03
C TRP A 202 -17.54 18.43 3.18
N GLU A 203 -16.99 19.64 3.06
CA GLU A 203 -15.72 19.88 2.35
C GLU A 203 -14.53 19.22 3.07
N ASP A 204 -14.47 19.34 4.40
CA ASP A 204 -13.41 18.75 5.21
C ASP A 204 -13.45 17.22 5.18
N ASP A 205 -14.64 16.63 5.20
CA ASP A 205 -14.84 15.19 5.09
C ASP A 205 -14.34 14.66 3.75
N LEU A 206 -14.63 15.37 2.65
CA LEU A 206 -14.17 15.02 1.31
C LEU A 206 -12.63 15.16 1.19
N GLY A 207 -12.06 16.26 1.68
CA GLY A 207 -10.60 16.47 1.71
C GLY A 207 -9.85 15.43 2.55
N THR A 208 -10.44 15.05 3.70
CA THR A 208 -9.90 14.01 4.57
C THR A 208 -9.97 12.64 3.91
N ALA A 209 -11.08 12.30 3.25
CA ALA A 209 -11.22 11.05 2.51
C ALA A 209 -10.21 10.96 1.35
N LEU A 210 -10.00 12.06 0.61
CA LEU A 210 -9.02 12.13 -0.47
C LEU A 210 -7.60 11.90 0.05
N THR A 211 -7.23 12.56 1.15
CA THR A 211 -5.92 12.40 1.79
C THR A 211 -5.70 10.96 2.25
N ARG A 212 -6.70 10.35 2.90
CA ARG A 212 -6.65 8.93 3.32
C ARG A 212 -6.51 7.98 2.14
N ALA A 213 -7.21 8.23 1.03
CA ALA A 213 -7.10 7.41 -0.17
C ALA A 213 -5.71 7.53 -0.80
N ARG A 214 -5.11 8.73 -0.78
CA ARG A 214 -3.76 8.98 -1.28
C ARG A 214 -2.68 8.29 -0.45
N THR A 215 -2.70 8.45 0.87
CA THR A 215 -1.73 7.77 1.75
C THR A 215 -1.85 6.26 1.66
N ALA A 216 -3.07 5.71 1.65
CA ALA A 216 -3.28 4.27 1.51
C ALA A 216 -2.80 3.73 0.15
N MET A 217 -2.93 4.52 -0.92
CA MET A 217 -2.42 4.18 -2.25
C MET A 217 -0.89 4.21 -2.32
N ASP A 218 -0.27 5.23 -1.74
CA ASP A 218 1.20 5.37 -1.71
C ASP A 218 1.82 4.20 -0.93
N GLU A 219 1.29 3.91 0.27
CA GLU A 219 1.69 2.75 1.09
C GLU A 219 1.50 1.42 0.35
N ALA A 220 0.38 1.26 -0.36
CA ALA A 220 0.12 0.07 -1.15
C ALA A 220 1.07 -0.06 -2.34
N HIS A 221 1.42 1.05 -3.01
CA HIS A 221 2.31 1.04 -4.17
C HIS A 221 3.75 0.74 -3.77
N GLU A 222 4.22 1.33 -2.67
CA GLU A 222 5.52 1.02 -2.09
C GLU A 222 5.61 -0.45 -1.69
N SER A 223 4.55 -0.96 -1.07
CA SER A 223 4.42 -2.39 -0.74
C SER A 223 4.39 -3.30 -1.97
N MET A 224 3.79 -2.85 -3.08
CA MET A 224 3.68 -3.61 -4.33
C MET A 224 4.95 -3.57 -5.18
N ARG A 225 5.77 -2.52 -5.09
CA ARG A 225 7.06 -2.43 -5.79
C ARG A 225 7.98 -3.61 -5.45
N TRP A 226 7.90 -4.09 -4.23
CA TRP A 226 8.74 -5.19 -3.72
C TRP A 226 8.04 -6.54 -3.69
N ASN A 227 6.80 -6.63 -4.17
CA ASN A 227 6.04 -7.88 -4.17
C ASN A 227 6.19 -8.62 -5.51
N LEU A 228 6.99 -9.68 -5.50
CA LEU A 228 7.30 -10.51 -6.68
C LEU A 228 6.12 -11.38 -7.14
N ARG A 229 4.99 -11.43 -6.40
CA ARG A 229 3.85 -12.29 -6.76
C ARG A 229 3.13 -11.84 -8.06
N PRO A 230 2.83 -12.75 -9.00
CA PRO A 230 2.05 -12.44 -10.22
C PRO A 230 0.65 -11.88 -9.94
N THR A 231 0.03 -12.29 -8.84
CA THR A 231 -1.29 -11.79 -8.39
C THR A 231 -1.24 -10.34 -7.89
N ALA A 232 -0.12 -9.91 -7.29
CA ALA A 232 0.11 -8.52 -6.94
C ALA A 232 0.20 -7.65 -8.20
N ARG A 233 0.81 -8.18 -9.28
CA ARG A 233 0.88 -7.52 -10.59
C ARG A 233 -0.51 -7.31 -11.23
N ARG A 234 -1.44 -8.26 -11.08
CA ARG A 234 -2.85 -8.10 -11.51
C ARG A 234 -3.62 -7.07 -10.67
N ARG A 235 -3.40 -7.03 -9.35
CA ARG A 235 -4.03 -6.02 -8.47
C ARG A 235 -3.45 -4.61 -8.66
N ARG A 236 -2.17 -4.49 -9.05
CA ARG A 236 -1.56 -3.21 -9.44
C ARG A 236 -2.30 -2.51 -10.58
N SER A 237 -2.91 -3.27 -11.50
CA SER A 237 -3.77 -2.72 -12.55
C SER A 237 -5.11 -2.18 -12.03
N ARG A 238 -5.57 -2.63 -10.85
CA ARG A 238 -6.82 -2.16 -10.21
C ARG A 238 -6.59 -0.96 -9.28
N LEU A 239 -5.39 -0.86 -8.71
CA LEU A 239 -4.92 0.27 -7.90
C LEU A 239 -4.12 1.23 -8.78
N ASP A 240 -4.81 1.89 -9.70
CA ASP A 240 -4.21 2.85 -10.62
C ASP A 240 -4.21 4.26 -10.01
N HIS A 241 -3.04 4.90 -9.95
CA HIS A 241 -2.90 6.30 -9.53
C HIS A 241 -3.73 7.24 -10.40
N ARG A 242 -4.03 6.86 -11.64
CA ARG A 242 -4.92 7.61 -12.52
C ARG A 242 -6.33 7.69 -11.96
N VAL A 243 -6.87 6.59 -11.42
CA VAL A 243 -8.22 6.60 -10.83
C VAL A 243 -8.26 7.51 -9.63
N LEU A 244 -7.24 7.47 -8.77
CA LEU A 244 -7.14 8.38 -7.64
C LEU A 244 -7.06 9.84 -8.11
N ARG A 245 -6.27 10.12 -9.15
CA ARG A 245 -6.17 11.47 -9.73
C ARG A 245 -7.51 11.93 -10.31
N THR A 246 -8.17 11.10 -11.12
CA THR A 246 -9.50 11.39 -11.68
C THR A 246 -10.53 11.64 -10.57
N LEU A 247 -10.55 10.83 -9.52
CA LEU A 247 -11.45 11.04 -8.38
C LEU A 247 -11.10 12.31 -7.59
N GLY A 248 -9.81 12.64 -7.47
CA GLY A 248 -9.35 13.89 -6.87
C GLY A 248 -9.78 15.12 -7.68
N ASP A 249 -9.65 15.06 -9.01
CA ASP A 249 -10.11 16.12 -9.91
C ASP A 249 -11.64 16.29 -9.79
N VAL A 250 -12.40 15.19 -9.83
CA VAL A 250 -13.86 15.22 -9.65
C VAL A 250 -14.23 15.78 -8.28
N ALA A 251 -13.57 15.35 -7.20
CA ALA A 251 -13.81 15.88 -5.86
C ALA A 251 -13.58 17.40 -5.80
N GLY A 252 -12.52 17.90 -6.44
CA GLY A 252 -12.29 19.35 -6.58
C GLY A 252 -13.43 20.07 -7.28
N GLN A 253 -14.00 19.48 -8.34
CA GLN A 253 -15.16 20.04 -9.04
C GLN A 253 -16.45 19.98 -8.22
N VAL A 254 -16.66 18.92 -7.43
CA VAL A 254 -17.78 18.83 -6.48
C VAL A 254 -17.69 19.95 -5.44
N SER A 255 -16.51 20.16 -4.85
CA SER A 255 -16.28 21.25 -3.90
C SER A 255 -16.50 22.62 -4.54
N ALA A 256 -16.01 22.85 -5.76
CA ALA A 256 -16.24 24.09 -6.49
C ALA A 256 -17.74 24.33 -6.76
N THR A 257 -18.48 23.29 -7.14
CA THR A 257 -19.93 23.36 -7.39
C THR A 257 -20.69 23.69 -6.11
N GLY A 258 -20.37 23.03 -4.99
CA GLY A 258 -21.00 23.31 -3.71
C GLY A 258 -20.74 24.73 -3.21
N ARG A 259 -19.51 25.25 -3.34
CA ARG A 259 -19.20 26.65 -2.99
C ARG A 259 -19.93 27.66 -3.87
N LEU A 260 -20.09 27.37 -5.16
CA LEU A 260 -20.90 28.21 -6.05
C LEU A 260 -22.38 28.22 -5.63
N LEU A 261 -22.93 27.08 -5.21
CA LEU A 261 -24.30 26.99 -4.70
C LEU A 261 -24.47 27.68 -3.34
N ASP A 262 -23.49 27.58 -2.44
CA ASP A 262 -23.51 28.24 -1.13
C ASP A 262 -23.36 29.77 -1.23
N SER A 263 -22.72 30.30 -2.28
CA SER A 263 -22.46 31.74 -2.45
C SER A 263 -23.61 32.55 -3.08
N HIS A 264 -24.72 31.92 -3.47
CA HIS A 264 -25.87 32.59 -4.13
C HIS A 264 -27.18 32.66 -3.31
N PRO A 265 -27.20 32.93 -1.98
CA PRO A 265 -28.45 32.98 -1.22
C PRO A 265 -29.28 34.27 -1.43
N ASP A 266 -28.61 35.43 -1.60
CA ASP A 266 -29.22 36.76 -1.43
C ASP A 266 -29.29 37.62 -2.70
N ALA A 267 -28.79 37.13 -3.83
CA ALA A 267 -29.02 37.83 -5.09
C ALA A 267 -30.49 37.64 -5.47
N ALA A 268 -31.22 38.76 -5.61
CA ALA A 268 -32.63 38.88 -5.97
C ALA A 268 -33.13 37.78 -6.94
N GLU A 269 -34.44 37.50 -6.97
CA GLU A 269 -35.13 36.49 -7.82
C GLU A 269 -34.60 36.31 -9.27
N THR A 270 -33.92 37.32 -9.82
CA THR A 270 -33.17 37.32 -11.06
C THR A 270 -31.96 36.38 -11.13
N SER A 271 -31.27 36.06 -10.02
CA SER A 271 -30.04 35.24 -10.01
C SER A 271 -30.25 33.76 -9.64
N ARG A 272 -31.48 33.38 -9.28
CA ARG A 272 -31.82 31.97 -9.02
C ARG A 272 -31.92 31.21 -10.36
N PRO A 273 -31.29 30.02 -10.47
CA PRO A 273 -31.48 29.16 -11.63
C PRO A 273 -32.98 28.96 -11.84
N GLY A 274 -33.43 29.15 -13.08
CA GLY A 274 -34.85 29.00 -13.41
C GLY A 274 -35.34 27.60 -13.05
N SER A 275 -36.60 27.45 -12.65
CA SER A 275 -37.21 26.14 -12.37
C SER A 275 -37.04 25.15 -13.54
N ALA A 276 -37.00 25.67 -14.78
CA ALA A 276 -36.70 24.92 -15.99
C ALA A 276 -35.27 24.35 -16.07
N PHE A 277 -34.29 24.97 -15.39
CA PHE A 277 -32.88 24.55 -15.34
C PHE A 277 -32.60 23.61 -14.15
N THR A 278 -33.27 23.83 -13.01
CA THR A 278 -33.09 23.07 -11.76
C THR A 278 -33.18 21.56 -11.97
N GLN A 279 -34.23 21.08 -12.65
CA GLN A 279 -34.49 19.66 -12.78
C GLN A 279 -33.57 18.94 -13.81
N PRO A 280 -33.24 19.54 -14.97
CA PRO A 280 -32.16 19.04 -15.81
C PRO A 280 -30.77 19.03 -15.14
N TYR A 281 -30.43 20.07 -14.40
CA TYR A 281 -29.13 20.18 -13.71
C TYR A 281 -29.00 19.16 -12.56
N ALA A 282 -30.04 18.98 -11.75
CA ALA A 282 -30.07 17.93 -10.73
C ALA A 282 -29.94 16.51 -11.34
N ARG A 283 -30.56 16.27 -12.51
CA ARG A 283 -30.35 15.01 -13.25
C ARG A 283 -28.91 14.86 -13.72
N LEU A 284 -28.28 15.93 -14.22
CA LEU A 284 -26.88 15.92 -14.60
C LEU A 284 -26.00 15.51 -13.41
N LEU A 285 -26.18 16.14 -12.24
CA LEU A 285 -25.46 15.82 -11.00
C LEU A 285 -25.58 14.34 -10.59
N ARG A 286 -26.79 13.78 -10.64
CA ARG A 286 -27.02 12.36 -10.34
C ARG A 286 -26.36 11.43 -11.38
N THR A 287 -26.37 11.81 -12.66
CA THR A 287 -25.66 11.02 -13.68
C THR A 287 -24.14 11.08 -13.54
N THR A 288 -23.56 12.21 -13.13
CA THR A 288 -22.14 12.30 -12.76
C THR A 288 -21.83 11.49 -11.50
N ALA A 289 -22.74 11.43 -10.52
CA ALA A 289 -22.58 10.60 -9.32
C ALA A 289 -22.40 9.12 -9.68
N LEU A 290 -23.26 8.60 -10.58
CA LEU A 290 -23.15 7.23 -11.10
C LEU A 290 -21.83 6.98 -11.84
N CYS A 291 -21.38 7.94 -12.65
CA CYS A 291 -20.12 7.84 -13.38
C CYS A 291 -18.90 7.88 -12.44
N ALA A 292 -18.94 8.71 -11.39
CA ALA A 292 -17.88 8.79 -10.39
C ALA A 292 -17.81 7.51 -9.53
N TYR A 293 -18.97 6.99 -9.10
CA TYR A 293 -19.06 5.75 -8.31
C TYR A 293 -18.50 4.53 -9.07
N SER A 294 -18.74 4.47 -10.37
CA SER A 294 -18.29 3.37 -11.23
C SER A 294 -16.85 3.53 -11.76
N CYS A 295 -16.16 4.62 -11.44
CA CYS A 295 -14.82 4.91 -11.94
C CYS A 295 -13.77 3.95 -11.34
N ARG A 296 -13.45 2.86 -12.05
CA ARG A 296 -12.52 1.80 -11.61
C ARG A 296 -11.27 1.65 -12.49
N GLY A 297 -10.94 2.64 -13.33
CA GLY A 297 -9.68 2.65 -14.11
C GLY A 297 -9.70 1.78 -15.37
N GLY A 298 -10.89 1.56 -15.93
CA GLY A 298 -11.09 0.80 -17.16
C GLY A 298 -11.88 1.60 -18.19
N ARG A 299 -12.98 1.01 -18.66
CA ARG A 299 -13.88 1.66 -19.62
C ARG A 299 -14.71 2.75 -18.92
N PRO A 300 -15.00 3.87 -19.58
CA PRO A 300 -15.94 4.86 -19.07
C PRO A 300 -17.31 4.22 -18.85
N HIS A 301 -18.04 4.71 -17.85
CA HIS A 301 -19.38 4.21 -17.52
C HIS A 301 -20.34 4.36 -18.72
N PRO A 302 -21.26 3.42 -18.98
CA PRO A 302 -22.22 3.51 -20.09
C PRO A 302 -23.12 4.75 -20.04
N ALA A 303 -23.30 5.36 -18.86
CA ALA A 303 -24.07 6.61 -18.73
C ALA A 303 -23.27 7.88 -19.09
N LEU A 304 -21.95 7.78 -19.33
CA LEU A 304 -21.11 8.95 -19.60
C LEU A 304 -21.49 9.70 -20.90
N PRO A 305 -21.84 9.02 -22.02
CA PRO A 305 -22.42 9.69 -23.20
C PRO A 305 -23.74 10.39 -22.89
N ALA A 306 -24.61 9.79 -22.08
CA ALA A 306 -25.88 10.38 -21.68
C ALA A 306 -25.68 11.64 -20.82
N ALA A 307 -24.72 11.62 -19.90
CA ALA A 307 -24.36 12.79 -19.08
C ALA A 307 -23.82 13.94 -19.95
N ARG A 308 -22.98 13.64 -20.95
CA ARG A 308 -22.50 14.63 -21.93
C ARG A 308 -23.62 15.21 -22.78
N GLN A 309 -24.55 14.37 -23.25
CA GLN A 309 -25.71 14.86 -24.00
C GLN A 309 -26.61 15.74 -23.12
N ALA A 310 -26.77 15.42 -21.83
CA ALA A 310 -27.51 16.24 -20.89
C ALA A 310 -26.83 17.60 -20.67
N LEU A 311 -25.49 17.62 -20.54
CA LEU A 311 -24.70 18.84 -20.46
C LEU A 311 -24.85 19.70 -21.73
N ALA A 312 -24.65 19.12 -22.92
CA ALA A 312 -24.79 19.83 -24.19
C ALA A 312 -26.19 20.43 -24.40
N ARG A 313 -27.24 19.75 -23.90
CA ARG A 313 -28.61 20.28 -23.93
C ARG A 313 -28.83 21.46 -22.99
N LEU A 314 -28.06 21.55 -21.90
CA LEU A 314 -28.10 22.67 -20.96
C LEU A 314 -27.29 23.88 -21.45
N GLU A 315 -26.26 23.65 -22.26
CA GLU A 315 -25.45 24.69 -22.90
C GLU A 315 -26.13 25.32 -24.13
N ALA A 316 -27.12 24.63 -24.72
CA ALA A 316 -27.78 25.09 -25.94
C ALA A 316 -28.51 26.44 -25.72
N PRO A 317 -28.25 27.46 -26.56
CA PRO A 317 -28.67 28.86 -26.34
C PRO A 317 -30.20 29.12 -26.39
N GLY A 318 -31.03 28.11 -26.62
CA GLY A 318 -32.47 28.26 -26.86
C GLY A 318 -33.40 28.11 -25.65
N ARG A 319 -32.89 27.87 -24.44
CA ARG A 319 -33.75 27.58 -23.25
C ARG A 319 -33.69 28.61 -22.12
N THR A 320 -32.85 29.64 -22.22
CA THR A 320 -32.57 30.56 -21.11
C THR A 320 -32.95 31.99 -21.47
N THR A 321 -33.64 32.67 -20.55
CA THR A 321 -33.85 34.12 -20.63
C THR A 321 -32.50 34.84 -20.55
N PRO A 322 -32.26 35.88 -21.36
CA PRO A 322 -30.93 36.47 -21.57
C PRO A 322 -30.20 36.96 -20.30
N GLY A 323 -30.91 37.24 -19.20
CA GLY A 323 -30.32 37.63 -17.90
C GLY A 323 -29.84 36.47 -17.01
N LYS A 324 -30.26 35.21 -17.26
CA LYS A 324 -29.94 34.04 -16.40
C LYS A 324 -28.81 33.16 -16.93
N THR A 325 -28.25 33.50 -18.08
CA THR A 325 -27.23 32.71 -18.80
C THR A 325 -25.88 32.63 -18.08
N ALA A 326 -25.42 33.73 -17.47
CA ALA A 326 -24.13 33.80 -16.79
C ALA A 326 -24.00 32.92 -15.53
N PRO A 327 -24.98 32.89 -14.58
CA PRO A 327 -24.91 32.00 -13.42
C PRO A 327 -25.04 30.51 -13.82
N ASP A 328 -25.91 30.18 -14.76
CA ASP A 328 -26.10 28.81 -15.25
C ASP A 328 -24.81 28.26 -15.88
N GLN A 329 -24.10 29.05 -16.70
CA GLN A 329 -22.81 28.65 -17.29
C GLN A 329 -21.71 28.42 -16.24
N ARG A 330 -21.68 29.21 -15.16
CA ARG A 330 -20.70 29.02 -14.07
C ARG A 330 -20.90 27.68 -13.34
N LEU A 331 -22.14 27.20 -13.23
CA LEU A 331 -22.49 25.92 -12.62
C LEU A 331 -22.19 24.72 -13.55
N LEU A 332 -22.23 24.90 -14.87
CA LEU A 332 -21.96 23.82 -15.83
C LEU A 332 -20.45 23.51 -15.97
N ARG A 333 -19.58 24.54 -15.88
CA ARG A 333 -18.12 24.41 -16.06
C ARG A 333 -17.46 23.33 -15.18
N PRO A 334 -17.76 23.25 -13.87
CA PRO A 334 -17.20 22.20 -13.02
C PRO A 334 -17.62 20.78 -13.45
N LEU A 335 -18.86 20.61 -13.89
CA LEU A 335 -19.39 19.32 -14.32
C LEU A 335 -18.83 18.89 -15.68
N GLU A 336 -18.64 19.83 -16.60
CA GLU A 336 -17.92 19.62 -17.84
C GLU A 336 -16.49 19.10 -17.57
N SER A 337 -15.78 19.77 -16.66
CA SER A 337 -14.43 19.39 -16.24
C SER A 337 -14.42 17.98 -15.61
N ALA A 338 -15.38 17.68 -14.73
CA ALA A 338 -15.51 16.37 -14.10
C ALA A 338 -15.80 15.26 -15.12
N LEU A 339 -16.73 15.47 -16.06
CA LEU A 339 -17.04 14.52 -17.13
C LEU A 339 -15.86 14.29 -18.07
N THR A 340 -15.06 15.33 -18.32
CA THR A 340 -13.83 15.22 -19.12
C THR A 340 -12.80 14.35 -18.41
N CYS A 341 -12.56 14.57 -17.12
CA CYS A 341 -11.68 13.72 -16.30
C CYS A 341 -12.15 12.26 -16.26
N LEU A 342 -13.45 12.01 -16.15
CA LEU A 342 -14.05 10.67 -16.13
C LEU A 342 -13.99 9.94 -17.49
N SER A 343 -13.75 10.68 -18.58
CA SER A 343 -13.71 10.12 -19.94
C SER A 343 -12.31 9.76 -20.44
N ALA A 344 -11.26 10.23 -19.74
CA ALA A 344 -9.89 10.05 -20.20
C ALA A 344 -9.58 8.54 -20.34
N PRO A 345 -9.19 8.06 -21.54
CA PRO A 345 -8.93 6.64 -21.75
C PRO A 345 -7.74 6.17 -20.90
N ALA A 346 -7.82 4.94 -20.39
CA ALA A 346 -6.65 4.25 -19.86
C ALA A 346 -5.61 4.13 -21.01
N PRO A 347 -4.32 4.47 -20.80
CA PRO A 347 -3.34 4.16 -21.81
C PRO A 347 -3.31 2.66 -22.00
N THR A 348 -3.20 2.27 -23.25
CA THR A 348 -2.73 0.94 -23.61
C THR A 348 -1.52 0.60 -22.76
N ALA A 349 -1.59 -0.54 -22.05
CA ALA A 349 -0.41 -1.10 -21.40
C ALA A 349 0.76 -1.04 -22.39
N PRO A 350 1.99 -0.70 -21.96
CA PRO A 350 3.12 -0.71 -22.87
C PRO A 350 3.13 -2.07 -23.55
N THR A 351 2.89 -2.07 -24.85
CA THR A 351 2.91 -3.26 -25.69
C THR A 351 4.23 -3.93 -25.35
N ARG A 352 4.16 -5.16 -24.82
CA ARG A 352 5.35 -5.99 -24.70
C ARG A 352 5.97 -6.00 -26.08
N SER A 353 7.09 -5.32 -26.24
CA SER A 353 8.04 -5.64 -27.27
C SER A 353 8.49 -7.05 -26.93
N HIS A 354 7.77 -8.04 -27.46
CA HIS A 354 8.35 -9.33 -27.74
C HIS A 354 9.55 -8.99 -28.62
N ARG A 355 10.73 -8.86 -28.00
CA ARG A 355 11.99 -9.13 -28.69
C ARG A 355 11.83 -10.57 -29.16
N LEU A 356 11.28 -10.71 -30.37
CA LEU A 356 11.47 -11.87 -31.20
C LEU A 356 12.98 -12.07 -31.22
N LEU A 357 13.40 -13.18 -30.63
CA LEU A 357 14.74 -13.70 -30.79
C LEU A 357 15.03 -13.68 -32.29
N ASP A 358 16.03 -12.89 -32.69
CA ASP A 358 16.58 -12.92 -34.04
C ASP A 358 16.88 -14.39 -34.39
N PRO A 359 16.37 -14.91 -35.51
CA PRO A 359 16.78 -16.23 -35.96
C PRO A 359 18.28 -16.16 -36.29
N LEU A 360 19.04 -17.04 -35.63
CA LEU A 360 20.46 -17.28 -35.83
C LEU A 360 20.79 -17.30 -37.33
N ARG A 361 21.62 -16.35 -37.79
CA ARG A 361 22.23 -16.40 -39.12
C ARG A 361 23.11 -17.66 -39.22
N PRO A 362 23.02 -18.45 -40.31
CA PRO A 362 23.92 -19.56 -40.53
C PRO A 362 25.33 -19.03 -40.83
N SER A 363 26.33 -19.59 -40.15
CA SER A 363 27.75 -19.33 -40.37
C SER A 363 28.16 -19.81 -41.76
N ILE A 364 28.65 -18.89 -42.60
CA ILE A 364 29.33 -19.22 -43.85
C ILE A 364 30.72 -19.74 -43.46
N ARG A 365 30.94 -21.04 -43.67
CA ARG A 365 32.28 -21.64 -43.75
C ARG A 365 33.01 -21.06 -44.97
N ARG A 366 34.23 -20.58 -44.75
CA ARG A 366 35.34 -20.71 -45.70
C ARG A 366 36.54 -21.25 -44.96
#